data_AF-A0A7W1NTC2-F1
#
_entry.id   AF-A0A7W1NTC2-F1
#
_cell.length_a   1.000
_cell.length_b   1.000
_cell.length_c   1.000
_cell.angle_alpha   90.00
_cell.angle_beta   90.00
_cell.angle_gamma   90.00
#
_symmetry.space_group_name_H-M   'P 1'
#
loop_
_entity.id
_entity.type
_entity.pdbx_description
1 polymer ?
#
loop_
_entity_poly.entity_id
_entity_poly.type
_entity_poly.pdbx_seq_one_letter_code
_entity_poly.pdbx_strand_id
1 'polypeptide(L)'
;MSQIFISYSRQHPLYADRIEENLLESGYSVWLDRKGIIGGEDWLKSIEKAISESIVVLVIVTEEAIKSQYVRQEINIAQNLNKVCIGLAMERFKRPNFATKRLGLDNSRQHINFEQKGYEGGYKDLLRAIKQATDDWTHIQNIINTLGHFNPSVRKQSVKALGETKDYRVVNSLLEAHRVENDLDVTEAFCEAYVNYLNDERVYSTLARYVSTNFHNMYSSNVGIHDPIRFQAAKSIGLFGADSEKALKRFIDEIALWNSDEQLKLTEILVNDKNPSLKKIGFMFCIVYLDHTDKNIRIKVVRFLGKTKKNVEAIEYLLPLLSDEDEQVRFYAAKSLKYLGYSLPEDKNLNG
;
A
#
# COMPACT_ATOMS: atom_id res chain seq x y z
N MET A 1 15.69 15.23 -14.24
CA MET A 1 15.58 14.13 -13.26
C MET A 1 16.96 13.53 -13.07
N SER A 2 17.41 13.36 -11.83
CA SER A 2 18.61 12.60 -11.51
C SER A 2 18.29 11.11 -11.49
N GLN A 3 19.05 10.30 -12.21
CA GLN A 3 18.89 8.85 -12.19
C GLN A 3 19.38 8.25 -10.87
N ILE A 4 20.35 8.88 -10.21
CA ILE A 4 21.05 8.31 -9.06
C ILE A 4 21.06 9.31 -7.90
N PHE A 5 20.65 8.87 -6.72
CA PHE A 5 20.87 9.57 -5.46
C PHE A 5 22.05 8.92 -4.72
N ILE A 6 22.97 9.70 -4.14
CA ILE A 6 24.08 9.17 -3.35
C ILE A 6 23.93 9.60 -1.89
N SER A 7 23.70 8.63 -1.01
CA SER A 7 23.74 8.77 0.44
C SER A 7 25.15 8.48 0.97
N TYR A 8 25.72 9.40 1.74
CA TYR A 8 27.07 9.25 2.29
C TYR A 8 27.23 10.00 3.62
N SER A 9 28.27 9.63 4.39
CA SER A 9 28.66 10.44 5.55
C SER A 9 29.49 11.64 5.09
N ARG A 10 29.03 12.84 5.44
CA ARG A 10 29.74 14.09 5.18
C ARG A 10 31.13 14.17 5.83
N GLN A 11 31.41 13.32 6.83
CA GLN A 11 32.73 13.25 7.45
C GLN A 11 33.78 12.60 6.53
N HIS A 12 33.36 11.91 5.47
CA HIS A 12 34.27 11.25 4.53
C HIS A 12 33.77 11.36 3.06
N PRO A 13 33.79 12.58 2.47
CA PRO A 13 33.19 12.85 1.17
C PRO A 13 33.97 12.23 -0.01
N LEU A 14 35.26 11.93 0.16
CA LEU A 14 36.17 11.52 -0.92
C LEU A 14 35.64 10.36 -1.77
N TYR A 15 35.04 9.35 -1.14
CA TYR A 15 34.45 8.23 -1.85
C TYR A 15 33.21 8.62 -2.65
N ALA A 16 32.39 9.52 -2.10
CA ALA A 16 31.18 10.00 -2.74
C ALA A 16 31.52 10.90 -3.95
N ASP A 17 32.48 11.82 -3.77
CA ASP A 17 32.96 12.71 -4.83
C ASP A 17 33.52 11.92 -6.02
N ARG A 18 34.37 10.92 -5.76
CA ARG A 18 34.97 10.10 -6.81
C ARG A 18 33.93 9.26 -7.57
N ILE A 19 32.95 8.70 -6.87
CA ILE A 19 31.86 7.94 -7.50
C ILE A 19 30.97 8.86 -8.33
N GLU A 20 30.65 10.06 -7.83
CA GLU A 20 29.86 11.05 -8.56
C GLU A 20 30.56 11.46 -9.86
N GLU A 21 31.83 11.85 -9.80
CA GLU A 21 32.62 12.26 -10.97
C GLU A 21 32.61 11.18 -12.06
N ASN A 22 32.95 9.93 -11.69
CA ASN A 22 32.98 8.84 -12.64
C ASN A 22 31.60 8.52 -13.23
N LEU A 23 30.52 8.61 -12.43
CA LEU A 23 29.16 8.37 -12.91
C LEU A 23 28.70 9.46 -13.88
N LEU A 24 29.05 10.72 -13.62
CA LEU A 24 28.81 11.83 -14.53
C LEU A 24 29.56 11.65 -15.86
N GLU A 25 30.84 11.26 -15.81
CA GLU A 25 31.63 10.91 -17.00
C GLU A 25 31.03 9.73 -17.78
N SER A 26 30.42 8.79 -17.07
CA SER A 26 29.70 7.64 -17.65
C SER A 26 28.31 7.99 -18.19
N GLY A 27 27.91 9.27 -18.15
CA GLY A 27 26.65 9.79 -18.70
C GLY A 27 25.43 9.68 -17.78
N TYR A 28 25.60 9.30 -16.51
CA TYR A 28 24.52 9.25 -15.54
C TYR A 28 24.28 10.63 -14.91
N SER A 29 23.03 10.92 -14.57
CA SER A 29 22.71 12.10 -13.75
C SER A 29 22.67 11.74 -12.28
N VAL A 30 23.46 12.45 -11.47
CA VAL A 30 23.66 12.17 -10.05
C VAL A 30 23.13 13.34 -9.21
N TRP A 31 22.54 13.00 -8.07
CA TRP A 31 22.19 13.95 -7.01
C TRP A 31 22.99 13.60 -5.75
N LEU A 32 23.74 14.59 -5.24
CA LEU A 32 24.56 14.50 -4.04
C LEU A 32 24.27 15.72 -3.15
N ASP A 33 23.93 15.50 -1.88
CA ASP A 33 23.65 16.62 -0.98
C ASP A 33 24.95 17.31 -0.51
N ARG A 34 25.33 18.38 -1.21
CA ARG A 34 26.51 19.19 -0.89
C ARG A 34 26.21 20.38 0.04
N LYS A 35 24.95 20.68 0.38
CA LYS A 35 24.60 21.91 1.13
C LYS A 35 24.65 21.71 2.64
N GLY A 36 25.38 22.60 3.31
CA GLY A 36 25.52 22.67 4.77
C GLY A 36 24.16 22.84 5.46
N ILE A 37 24.09 22.35 6.70
CA ILE A 37 22.89 22.37 7.54
C ILE A 37 22.43 23.82 7.72
N ILE A 38 21.36 24.20 7.03
CA ILE A 38 20.52 25.35 7.37
C ILE A 38 19.13 24.74 7.56
N GLY A 39 18.71 24.60 8.81
CA GLY A 39 17.55 23.82 9.20
C GLY A 39 16.23 24.32 8.63
N GLY A 40 15.30 23.40 8.36
CA GLY A 40 13.91 23.68 7.99
C GLY A 40 13.16 22.48 7.40
N GLU A 41 11.83 22.55 7.33
CA GLU A 41 10.96 21.55 6.65
C GLU A 41 11.27 21.41 5.16
N ASP A 42 11.66 22.50 4.50
CA ASP A 42 11.84 22.54 3.05
C ASP A 42 13.03 21.69 2.56
N TRP A 43 14.02 21.48 3.42
CA TRP A 43 15.16 20.62 3.11
C TRP A 43 14.79 19.13 3.16
N LEU A 44 14.05 18.70 4.19
CA LEU A 44 13.55 17.32 4.27
C LEU A 44 12.66 16.99 3.06
N LYS A 45 11.77 17.92 2.68
CA LYS A 45 10.95 17.79 1.46
C LYS A 45 11.81 17.68 0.19
N SER A 46 12.93 18.40 0.13
CA SER A 46 13.85 18.34 -1.02
C SER A 46 14.59 17.01 -1.13
N ILE A 47 15.02 16.43 0.00
CA ILE A 47 15.65 15.11 0.03
C ILE A 47 14.63 14.02 -0.30
N GLU A 48 13.47 14.03 0.35
CA GLU A 48 12.39 13.08 0.04
C GLU A 48 12.03 13.13 -1.44
N LYS A 49 11.93 14.33 -2.01
CA LYS A 49 11.71 14.52 -3.44
C LYS A 49 12.85 13.93 -4.27
N ALA A 50 14.12 14.23 -3.96
CA ALA A 50 15.27 13.72 -4.70
C ALA A 50 15.35 12.18 -4.64
N ILE A 51 15.10 11.58 -3.48
CA ILE A 51 14.99 10.12 -3.32
C ILE A 51 13.80 9.57 -4.10
N SER A 52 12.65 10.25 -4.08
CA SER A 52 11.44 9.83 -4.81
C SER A 52 11.60 9.90 -6.33
N GLU A 53 12.43 10.82 -6.83
CA GLU A 53 12.68 11.00 -8.27
C GLU A 53 13.84 10.13 -8.79
N SER A 54 14.72 9.63 -7.90
CA SER A 54 15.84 8.78 -8.31
C SER A 54 15.40 7.36 -8.69
N ILE A 55 16.13 6.76 -9.63
CA ILE A 55 15.99 5.36 -10.04
C ILE A 55 16.71 4.47 -9.03
N VAL A 56 17.92 4.87 -8.64
CA VAL A 56 18.82 4.12 -7.75
C VAL A 56 19.26 5.01 -6.59
N VAL A 57 19.28 4.46 -5.38
CA VAL A 57 19.88 5.07 -4.19
C VAL A 57 21.19 4.34 -3.88
N LEU A 58 22.32 4.97 -4.14
CA LEU A 58 23.63 4.46 -3.74
C LEU A 58 23.91 4.86 -2.30
N VAL A 59 24.40 3.91 -1.50
CA VAL A 59 24.78 4.17 -0.12
C VAL A 59 26.28 3.91 0.02
N ILE A 60 27.05 4.95 0.27
CA ILE A 60 28.48 4.83 0.56
C ILE A 60 28.64 4.26 1.98
N VAL A 61 29.03 2.99 2.09
CA VAL A 61 29.12 2.26 3.35
C VAL A 61 30.54 2.40 3.93
N THR A 62 30.66 3.26 4.94
CA THR A 62 31.85 3.50 5.78
C THR A 62 31.48 3.41 7.26
N GLU A 63 32.47 3.34 8.18
CA GLU A 63 32.19 3.37 9.62
C GLU A 63 31.37 4.59 10.05
N GLU A 64 31.63 5.75 9.46
CA GLU A 64 30.91 6.98 9.78
C GLU A 64 29.49 7.01 9.21
N ALA A 65 29.26 6.41 8.03
CA ALA A 65 27.92 6.27 7.48
C ALA A 65 27.02 5.41 8.39
N ILE A 66 27.56 4.35 8.99
CA ILE A 66 26.85 3.47 9.92
C ILE A 66 26.40 4.20 11.20
N LYS A 67 27.21 5.16 11.67
CA LYS A 67 26.92 5.98 12.86
C LYS A 67 25.98 7.15 12.55
N SER A 68 25.92 7.58 11.29
CA SER A 68 25.12 8.74 10.86
C SER A 68 23.61 8.50 10.98
N GLN A 69 22.92 9.38 11.73
CA GLN A 69 21.46 9.39 11.77
C GLN A 69 20.85 9.84 10.44
N TYR A 70 21.49 10.76 9.73
CA TYR A 70 21.02 11.26 8.43
C TYR A 70 21.00 10.17 7.36
N VAL A 71 22.10 9.41 7.23
CA VAL A 71 22.16 8.26 6.30
C VAL A 71 21.06 7.25 6.63
N ARG A 72 20.83 6.98 7.92
CA ARG A 72 19.75 6.08 8.34
C ARG A 72 18.37 6.61 7.97
N GLN A 73 18.12 7.91 8.09
CA GLN A 73 16.86 8.53 7.68
C GLN A 73 16.63 8.42 6.17
N GLU A 74 17.64 8.75 5.36
CA GLU A 74 17.57 8.64 3.90
C GLU A 74 17.29 7.21 3.44
N ILE A 75 17.95 6.22 4.05
CA ILE A 75 17.70 4.80 3.75
C ILE A 75 16.28 4.40 4.15
N ASN A 76 15.80 4.83 5.32
CA ASN A 76 14.42 4.54 5.74
C ASN A 76 13.40 5.14 4.76
N ILE A 77 13.60 6.38 4.30
CA ILE A 77 12.76 7.01 3.28
C ILE A 77 12.80 6.17 1.99
N ALA A 78 13.99 5.82 1.53
CA ALA A 78 14.17 5.02 0.32
C ALA A 78 13.50 3.64 0.44
N GLN A 79 13.60 2.97 1.59
CA GLN A 79 12.94 1.69 1.87
C GLN A 79 11.43 1.80 1.93
N ASN A 80 10.89 2.83 2.58
CA ASN A 80 9.45 3.10 2.62
C ASN A 80 8.87 3.34 1.22
N LEU A 81 9.70 3.90 0.32
CA LEU A 81 9.40 4.10 -1.09
C LEU A 81 9.81 2.90 -1.97
N ASN A 82 10.16 1.74 -1.41
CA ASN A 82 10.63 0.54 -2.12
C ASN A 82 11.71 0.81 -3.19
N LYS A 83 12.62 1.74 -2.93
CA LYS A 83 13.70 2.10 -3.86
C LYS A 83 14.77 1.03 -3.96
N VAL A 84 15.41 0.97 -5.13
CA VAL A 84 16.60 0.13 -5.34
C VAL A 84 17.79 0.77 -4.62
N CYS A 85 18.06 0.31 -3.41
CA CYS A 85 19.24 0.71 -2.65
C CYS A 85 20.43 -0.20 -2.98
N ILE A 86 21.60 0.38 -3.29
CA ILE A 86 22.84 -0.35 -3.54
C ILE A 86 23.92 0.15 -2.57
N GLY A 87 24.34 -0.71 -1.65
CA GLY A 87 25.45 -0.41 -0.74
C GLY A 87 26.81 -0.58 -1.41
N LEU A 88 27.66 0.44 -1.33
CA LEU A 88 29.04 0.44 -1.79
C LEU A 88 29.97 0.32 -0.58
N ALA A 89 30.48 -0.88 -0.31
CA ALA A 89 31.42 -1.10 0.79
C ALA A 89 32.82 -0.62 0.37
N MET A 90 33.18 0.57 0.87
CA MET A 90 34.44 1.24 0.54
C MET A 90 35.57 0.91 1.52
N GLU A 91 35.22 0.38 2.69
CA GLU A 91 36.15 0.09 3.79
C GLU A 91 36.08 -1.38 4.20
N ARG A 92 37.19 -1.88 4.78
CA ARG A 92 37.25 -3.23 5.31
C ARG A 92 36.55 -3.29 6.67
N PHE A 93 35.37 -3.87 6.71
CA PHE A 93 34.69 -4.17 7.98
C PHE A 93 35.16 -5.51 8.54
N LYS A 94 35.48 -5.56 9.84
CA LYS A 94 35.80 -6.80 10.56
C LYS A 94 34.69 -7.87 10.43
N ARG A 95 33.45 -7.43 10.16
CA ARG A 95 32.30 -8.28 9.84
C ARG A 95 31.58 -7.69 8.61
N PRO A 96 31.82 -8.20 7.39
CA PRO A 96 31.28 -7.64 6.14
C PRO A 96 29.76 -7.51 6.14
N ASN A 97 29.05 -8.52 6.66
CA ASN A 97 27.58 -8.54 6.73
C ASN A 97 27.01 -7.69 7.89
N PHE A 98 27.84 -7.14 8.78
CA PHE A 98 27.39 -6.36 9.93
C PHE A 98 27.08 -4.90 9.55
N ALA A 99 27.91 -4.30 8.69
CA ALA A 99 27.78 -2.91 8.27
C ALA A 99 26.49 -2.67 7.47
N THR A 100 26.24 -3.51 6.47
CA THR A 100 25.06 -3.45 5.61
C THR A 100 23.78 -3.78 6.37
N LYS A 101 23.79 -4.79 7.24
CA LYS A 101 22.64 -5.14 8.09
C LYS A 101 22.28 -4.03 9.08
N ARG A 102 23.26 -3.30 9.61
CA ARG A 102 23.03 -2.17 10.53
C ARG A 102 22.48 -0.91 9.84
N LEU A 103 22.61 -0.85 8.52
CA LEU A 103 21.99 0.14 7.65
C LEU A 103 20.66 -0.36 7.04
N GLY A 104 20.20 -1.57 7.37
CA GLY A 104 18.97 -2.14 6.80
C GLY A 104 19.10 -2.59 5.34
N LEU A 105 20.30 -2.74 4.81
CA LEU A 105 20.55 -3.16 3.42
C LEU A 105 20.54 -4.68 3.24
N ASP A 106 19.84 -5.41 4.12
CA ASP A 106 19.75 -6.88 4.10
C ASP A 106 18.81 -7.41 3.01
N ASN A 107 17.81 -6.63 2.60
CA ASN A 107 16.91 -6.96 1.48
C ASN A 107 17.39 -6.45 0.11
N SER A 108 18.42 -5.58 0.06
CA SER A 108 18.99 -5.12 -1.22
C SER A 108 19.87 -6.21 -1.84
N ARG A 109 19.63 -6.51 -3.13
CA ARG A 109 20.47 -7.36 -3.98
C ARG A 109 21.95 -6.98 -3.74
N GLN A 110 22.72 -7.91 -3.15
CA GLN A 110 24.18 -7.92 -2.97
C GLN A 110 24.91 -6.56 -2.99
N HIS A 111 25.39 -6.11 -1.83
CA HIS A 111 26.31 -4.97 -1.73
C HIS A 111 27.54 -5.14 -2.63
N ILE A 112 28.02 -4.03 -3.20
CA ILE A 112 29.20 -4.02 -4.06
C ILE A 112 30.42 -3.74 -3.20
N ASN A 113 31.35 -4.69 -3.16
CA ASN A 113 32.55 -4.60 -2.34
C ASN A 113 33.72 -4.01 -3.15
N PHE A 114 33.97 -2.71 -2.98
CA PHE A 114 35.09 -2.00 -3.60
C PHE A 114 36.42 -2.34 -2.91
N GLU A 115 36.40 -2.72 -1.64
CA GLU A 115 37.61 -3.11 -0.90
C GLU A 115 38.22 -4.40 -1.46
N GLN A 116 37.42 -5.44 -1.64
CA GLN A 116 37.92 -6.74 -2.12
C GLN A 116 38.25 -6.74 -3.62
N LYS A 117 37.48 -6.01 -4.43
CA LYS A 117 37.61 -6.01 -5.90
C LYS A 117 38.52 -4.90 -6.41
N GLY A 118 38.98 -4.01 -5.53
CA GLY A 118 39.57 -2.74 -5.92
C GLY A 118 38.56 -1.81 -6.59
N TYR A 119 38.98 -0.57 -6.83
CA TYR A 119 38.09 0.46 -7.36
C TYR A 119 37.54 0.11 -8.75
N GLU A 120 38.39 -0.29 -9.69
CA GLU A 120 37.99 -0.66 -11.05
C GLU A 120 36.99 -1.83 -11.08
N GLY A 121 37.27 -2.89 -10.29
CA GLY A 121 36.41 -4.06 -10.22
C GLY A 121 35.05 -3.74 -9.59
N GLY A 122 35.05 -2.98 -8.49
CA GLY A 122 33.82 -2.50 -7.85
C GLY A 122 33.01 -1.58 -8.76
N TYR A 123 33.68 -0.66 -9.46
CA TYR A 123 33.02 0.28 -10.37
C TYR A 123 32.37 -0.41 -11.57
N LYS A 124 33.01 -1.44 -12.13
CA LYS A 124 32.41 -2.26 -13.19
C LYS A 124 31.13 -2.97 -12.74
N ASP A 125 31.12 -3.52 -11.53
CA ASP A 125 29.92 -4.13 -10.95
C ASP A 125 28.82 -3.10 -10.67
N LEU A 126 29.21 -1.89 -10.23
CA LEU A 126 28.30 -0.78 -10.01
C LEU A 126 27.59 -0.37 -11.31
N LEU A 127 28.34 -0.19 -12.40
CA LEU A 127 27.76 0.13 -13.70
C LEU A 127 26.78 -0.95 -14.17
N ARG A 128 27.09 -2.23 -13.97
CA ARG A 128 26.16 -3.33 -14.31
C ARG A 128 24.88 -3.25 -13.48
N ALA A 129 24.98 -3.00 -12.18
CA ALA A 129 23.82 -2.91 -11.30
C ALA A 129 22.93 -1.70 -11.61
N ILE A 130 23.53 -0.54 -11.90
CA ILE A 130 22.80 0.66 -12.34
C ILE A 130 22.13 0.42 -13.69
N LYS A 131 22.83 -0.19 -14.65
CA LYS A 131 22.26 -0.52 -15.97
C LYS A 131 21.01 -1.40 -15.82
N GLN A 132 21.09 -2.45 -15.02
CA GLN A 132 19.93 -3.31 -14.78
C GLN A 132 18.75 -2.52 -14.18
N ALA A 133 19.00 -1.68 -13.17
CA ALA A 133 17.95 -0.89 -12.54
C ALA A 133 17.33 0.19 -13.46
N THR A 134 18.12 0.71 -14.41
CA THR A 134 17.67 1.69 -15.42
C THR A 134 16.93 1.04 -16.59
N ASP A 135 17.34 -0.15 -17.03
CA ASP A 135 16.61 -0.96 -18.01
C ASP A 135 15.22 -1.35 -17.47
N ASP A 136 15.15 -1.81 -16.22
CA ASP A 136 13.88 -2.10 -15.51
C ASP A 136 12.96 -0.85 -15.49
N TRP A 137 13.54 0.32 -15.20
CA TRP A 137 12.78 1.59 -15.22
C TRP A 137 12.31 1.98 -16.61
N THR A 138 13.10 1.73 -17.65
CA THR A 138 12.70 2.01 -19.03
C THR A 138 11.47 1.20 -19.43
N HIS A 139 11.40 -0.06 -19.00
CA HIS A 139 10.22 -0.89 -19.21
C HIS A 139 8.99 -0.32 -18.49
N ILE A 140 9.15 0.10 -17.22
CA ILE A 140 8.08 0.75 -16.45
C ILE A 140 7.63 2.06 -17.13
N GLN A 141 8.57 2.85 -17.65
CA GLN A 141 8.27 4.11 -18.32
C GLN A 141 7.42 3.90 -19.59
N ASN A 142 7.64 2.80 -20.32
CA ASN A 142 6.79 2.45 -21.45
C ASN A 142 5.34 2.16 -21.02
N ILE A 143 5.13 1.53 -19.85
CA ILE A 143 3.79 1.31 -19.28
C ILE A 143 3.19 2.62 -18.75
N ILE A 144 4.00 3.51 -18.17
CA ILE A 144 3.55 4.84 -17.77
C ILE A 144 3.02 5.61 -18.99
N ASN A 145 3.72 5.54 -20.12
CA ASN A 145 3.30 6.24 -21.34
C ASN A 145 1.94 5.75 -21.86
N THR A 146 1.54 4.50 -21.58
CA THR A 146 0.24 3.94 -22.00
C THR A 146 -0.92 4.35 -21.09
N LEU A 147 -0.67 5.02 -19.95
CA LEU A 147 -1.72 5.64 -19.13
C LEU A 147 -2.48 6.73 -19.89
N GLY A 148 -1.87 7.38 -20.88
CA GLY A 148 -2.53 8.40 -21.71
C GLY A 148 -3.26 7.85 -22.94
N HIS A 149 -3.39 6.53 -23.08
CA HIS A 149 -3.94 5.91 -24.28
C HIS A 149 -5.45 6.17 -24.43
N PHE A 150 -5.94 6.38 -25.66
CA PHE A 150 -7.35 6.70 -25.93
C PHE A 150 -8.31 5.59 -25.50
N ASN A 151 -7.91 4.32 -25.66
CA ASN A 151 -8.71 3.15 -25.27
C ASN A 151 -8.66 2.92 -23.75
N PRO A 152 -9.79 3.00 -23.03
CA PRO A 152 -9.84 2.77 -21.58
C PRO A 152 -9.36 1.39 -21.14
N SER A 153 -9.58 0.34 -21.95
CA SER A 153 -9.08 -0.99 -21.64
C SER A 153 -7.55 -1.03 -21.56
N VAL A 154 -6.85 -0.27 -22.42
CA VAL A 154 -5.39 -0.16 -22.38
C VAL A 154 -4.94 0.59 -21.13
N ARG A 155 -5.62 1.68 -20.77
CA ARG A 155 -5.34 2.43 -19.53
C ARG A 155 -5.54 1.56 -18.30
N LYS A 156 -6.67 0.84 -18.22
CA LYS A 156 -6.99 -0.11 -17.15
C LYS A 156 -5.88 -1.15 -16.95
N GLN A 157 -5.43 -1.78 -18.04
CA GLN A 157 -4.32 -2.75 -17.98
C GLN A 157 -3.00 -2.11 -17.56
N SER A 158 -2.75 -0.87 -18.01
CA SER A 158 -1.55 -0.11 -17.62
C SER A 158 -1.54 0.18 -16.12
N VAL A 159 -2.68 0.62 -15.57
CA VAL A 159 -2.85 0.87 -14.13
C VAL A 159 -2.63 -0.41 -13.31
N LYS A 160 -3.20 -1.54 -13.75
CA LYS A 160 -3.02 -2.83 -13.08
C LYS A 160 -1.56 -3.28 -13.09
N ALA A 161 -0.93 -3.26 -14.26
CA ALA A 161 0.49 -3.61 -14.39
C ALA A 161 1.39 -2.73 -13.54
N LEU A 162 1.16 -1.41 -13.52
CA LEU A 162 1.90 -0.48 -12.66
C LEU A 162 1.65 -0.81 -11.18
N GLY A 163 0.41 -1.06 -10.78
CA GLY A 163 0.05 -1.49 -9.43
C GLY A 163 0.79 -2.75 -8.95
N GLU A 164 0.98 -3.72 -9.83
CA GLU A 164 1.69 -4.98 -9.53
C GLU A 164 3.20 -4.78 -9.33
N THR A 165 3.79 -3.71 -9.87
CA THR A 165 5.23 -3.44 -9.71
C THR A 165 5.64 -3.12 -8.27
N LYS A 166 4.72 -2.56 -7.46
CA LYS A 166 4.99 -2.04 -6.10
C LYS A 166 6.11 -0.99 -6.03
N ASP A 167 6.45 -0.40 -7.18
CA ASP A 167 7.49 0.61 -7.34
C ASP A 167 6.92 2.00 -7.09
N TYR A 168 7.34 2.69 -6.03
CA TYR A 168 6.77 4.00 -5.68
C TYR A 168 7.16 5.11 -6.66
N ARG A 169 8.14 4.88 -7.54
CA ARG A 169 8.49 5.84 -8.60
C ARG A 169 7.31 6.12 -9.54
N VAL A 170 6.36 5.19 -9.66
CA VAL A 170 5.20 5.33 -10.55
C VAL A 170 4.06 6.14 -9.92
N VAL A 171 4.10 6.40 -8.61
CA VAL A 171 2.99 7.01 -7.85
C VAL A 171 2.58 8.37 -8.41
N ASN A 172 3.55 9.24 -8.73
CA ASN A 172 3.24 10.54 -9.32
C ASN A 172 2.48 10.40 -10.64
N SER A 173 2.95 9.50 -11.52
CA SER A 173 2.30 9.25 -12.81
C SER A 173 0.90 8.67 -12.64
N LEU A 174 0.70 7.76 -11.68
CA LEU A 174 -0.61 7.22 -11.37
C LEU A 174 -1.56 8.29 -10.82
N LEU A 175 -1.10 9.14 -9.90
CA LEU A 175 -1.91 10.23 -9.32
C LEU A 175 -2.31 11.27 -10.38
N GLU A 176 -1.37 11.67 -11.24
CA GLU A 176 -1.64 12.63 -12.32
C GLU A 176 -2.61 12.05 -13.37
N ALA A 177 -2.42 10.78 -13.76
CA ALA A 177 -3.32 10.10 -14.68
C ALA A 177 -4.73 9.93 -14.09
N HIS A 178 -4.82 9.52 -12.81
CA HIS A 178 -6.10 9.36 -12.13
C HIS A 178 -6.86 10.70 -11.99
N ARG A 179 -6.16 11.82 -11.77
CA ARG A 179 -6.80 13.15 -11.65
C ARG A 179 -7.63 13.54 -12.86
N VAL A 180 -7.23 13.09 -14.05
CA VAL A 180 -7.90 13.40 -15.33
C VAL A 180 -8.70 12.22 -15.89
N GLU A 181 -8.74 11.09 -15.18
CA GLU A 181 -9.47 9.90 -15.61
C GLU A 181 -10.99 10.11 -15.47
N ASN A 182 -11.74 9.65 -16.47
CA ASN A 182 -13.19 9.81 -16.55
C ASN A 182 -13.92 8.48 -16.76
N ASP A 183 -13.21 7.39 -17.03
CA ASP A 183 -13.76 6.05 -17.17
C ASP A 183 -13.84 5.37 -15.79
N LEU A 184 -15.03 4.87 -15.45
CA LEU A 184 -15.31 4.27 -14.14
C LEU A 184 -14.51 2.98 -13.91
N ASP A 185 -14.35 2.16 -14.94
CA ASP A 185 -13.62 0.89 -14.90
C ASP A 185 -12.11 1.11 -14.71
N VAL A 186 -11.59 2.19 -15.29
CA VAL A 186 -10.19 2.60 -15.09
C VAL A 186 -10.00 3.20 -13.69
N THR A 187 -10.96 4.02 -13.24
CA THR A 187 -10.97 4.61 -11.89
C THR A 187 -10.99 3.52 -10.81
N GLU A 188 -11.81 2.50 -10.97
CA GLU A 188 -11.83 1.32 -10.10
C GLU A 188 -10.46 0.64 -10.06
N ALA A 189 -9.81 0.45 -11.21
CA ALA A 189 -8.47 -0.12 -11.29
C ALA A 189 -7.40 0.74 -10.59
N PHE A 190 -7.52 2.06 -10.59
CA PHE A 190 -6.64 2.92 -9.79
C PHE A 190 -6.83 2.65 -8.29
N CYS A 191 -8.08 2.55 -7.83
CA CYS A 191 -8.35 2.22 -6.44
C CYS A 191 -7.77 0.86 -6.04
N GLU A 192 -7.90 -0.16 -6.89
CA GLU A 192 -7.26 -1.48 -6.69
C GLU A 192 -5.72 -1.37 -6.60
N ALA A 193 -5.10 -0.68 -7.55
CA ALA A 193 -3.64 -0.55 -7.63
C ALA A 193 -3.05 0.18 -6.41
N TYR A 194 -3.76 1.18 -5.88
CA TYR A 194 -3.32 1.99 -4.75
C TYR A 194 -3.10 1.23 -3.46
N VAL A 195 -3.68 0.04 -3.28
CA VAL A 195 -3.39 -0.84 -2.13
C VAL A 195 -1.89 -1.02 -1.91
N ASN A 196 -1.12 -1.13 -3.00
CA ASN A 196 0.32 -1.36 -2.95
C ASN A 196 1.15 -0.09 -2.60
N TYR A 197 0.49 1.07 -2.50
CA TYR A 197 1.14 2.38 -2.33
C TYR A 197 0.59 3.20 -1.16
N LEU A 198 -0.22 2.59 -0.28
CA LEU A 198 -0.93 3.29 0.78
C LEU A 198 -0.05 3.88 1.90
N ASN A 199 1.25 3.55 1.94
CA ASN A 199 2.21 4.26 2.80
C ASN A 199 2.49 5.69 2.30
N ASP A 200 2.20 5.99 1.03
CA ASP A 200 2.28 7.35 0.49
C ASP A 200 1.01 8.12 0.89
N GLU A 201 1.15 9.14 1.73
CA GLU A 201 0.02 9.94 2.23
C GLU A 201 -0.77 10.63 1.10
N ARG A 202 -0.19 10.84 -0.08
CA ARG A 202 -0.90 11.39 -1.25
C ARG A 202 -1.83 10.36 -1.87
N VAL A 203 -1.41 9.09 -1.89
CA VAL A 203 -2.26 7.97 -2.32
C VAL A 203 -3.37 7.73 -1.31
N TYR A 204 -3.02 7.70 -0.02
CA TYR A 204 -4.00 7.57 1.06
C TYR A 204 -5.07 8.67 0.97
N SER A 205 -4.66 9.94 0.93
CA SER A 205 -5.59 11.07 0.85
C SER A 205 -6.45 11.05 -0.42
N THR A 206 -5.92 10.53 -1.54
CA THR A 206 -6.69 10.33 -2.76
C THR A 206 -7.81 9.30 -2.55
N LEU A 207 -7.52 8.15 -1.94
CA LEU A 207 -8.53 7.14 -1.62
C LEU A 207 -9.51 7.61 -0.55
N ALA A 208 -9.02 8.25 0.51
CA ALA A 208 -9.86 8.78 1.59
C ALA A 208 -10.85 9.81 1.07
N ARG A 209 -10.45 10.62 0.07
CA ARG A 209 -11.37 11.53 -0.63
C ARG A 209 -12.51 10.76 -1.30
N TYR A 210 -12.23 9.69 -2.04
CA TYR A 210 -13.26 8.84 -2.66
C TYR A 210 -14.19 8.20 -1.63
N VAL A 211 -13.64 7.72 -0.51
CA VAL A 211 -14.42 7.17 0.63
C VAL A 211 -15.33 8.23 1.24
N SER A 212 -14.85 9.46 1.36
CA SER A 212 -15.55 10.58 2.01
C SER A 212 -16.50 11.35 1.09
N THR A 213 -16.40 11.21 -0.24
CA THR A 213 -17.29 11.92 -1.18
C THR A 213 -18.72 11.40 -1.09
N ASN A 214 -19.55 12.12 -0.35
CA ASN A 214 -21.01 12.05 -0.47
C ASN A 214 -21.43 12.74 -1.78
N PHE A 215 -21.45 12.03 -2.91
CA PHE A 215 -22.06 12.55 -4.15
C PHE A 215 -23.59 12.56 -4.03
N HIS A 216 -24.12 13.44 -3.18
CA HIS A 216 -25.56 13.72 -3.10
C HIS A 216 -25.99 14.88 -4.02
N ASN A 217 -25.08 15.53 -4.76
CA ASN A 217 -25.41 16.68 -5.60
C ASN A 217 -24.61 16.72 -6.91
N MET A 218 -25.15 16.15 -7.97
CA MET A 218 -25.34 16.80 -9.28
C MET A 218 -25.97 15.80 -10.24
N TYR A 219 -27.24 16.03 -10.59
CA TYR A 219 -27.95 15.46 -11.75
C TYR A 219 -27.86 13.94 -11.96
N SER A 220 -28.80 13.18 -11.40
CA SER A 220 -29.68 12.27 -12.14
C SER A 220 -30.31 11.24 -11.22
N SER A 221 -31.48 10.79 -11.63
CA SER A 221 -32.30 9.69 -11.10
C SER A 221 -31.64 8.30 -11.10
N ASN A 222 -30.31 8.20 -10.90
CA ASN A 222 -29.56 6.93 -10.84
C ASN A 222 -28.63 6.93 -9.62
N VAL A 223 -29.18 6.56 -8.47
CA VAL A 223 -28.54 6.40 -7.15
C VAL A 223 -27.52 5.22 -7.11
N GLY A 224 -26.97 4.77 -8.25
CA GLY A 224 -26.24 3.49 -8.32
C GLY A 224 -24.84 3.50 -8.93
N ILE A 225 -24.42 4.58 -9.60
CA ILE A 225 -23.25 4.51 -10.52
C ILE A 225 -21.94 4.99 -9.87
N HIS A 226 -21.99 5.79 -8.79
CA HIS A 226 -20.79 6.24 -8.05
C HIS A 226 -20.47 5.39 -6.80
N ASP A 227 -21.37 4.51 -6.41
CA ASP A 227 -21.18 3.56 -5.30
C ASP A 227 -19.97 2.64 -5.47
N PRO A 228 -19.73 2.00 -6.64
CA PRO A 228 -18.69 0.97 -6.76
C PRO A 228 -17.30 1.49 -6.42
N ILE A 229 -16.96 2.71 -6.87
CA ILE A 229 -15.65 3.32 -6.63
C ILE A 229 -15.47 3.66 -5.14
N ARG A 230 -16.51 4.18 -4.48
CA ARG A 230 -16.45 4.48 -3.04
C ARG A 230 -16.23 3.21 -2.20
N PHE A 231 -16.97 2.14 -2.49
CA PHE A 231 -16.76 0.85 -1.82
C PHE A 231 -15.41 0.24 -2.17
N GLN A 232 -14.94 0.36 -3.41
CA GLN A 232 -13.63 -0.14 -3.81
C GLN A 232 -12.49 0.63 -3.11
N ALA A 233 -12.60 1.96 -2.99
CA ALA A 233 -11.64 2.76 -2.23
C ALA A 233 -11.62 2.35 -0.76
N ALA A 234 -12.79 2.14 -0.14
CA ALA A 234 -12.91 1.64 1.23
C ALA A 234 -12.25 0.26 1.39
N LYS A 235 -12.49 -0.67 0.46
CA LYS A 235 -11.82 -1.97 0.45
C LYS A 235 -10.31 -1.84 0.35
N SER A 236 -9.81 -0.94 -0.50
CA SER A 236 -8.38 -0.73 -0.66
C SER A 236 -7.73 -0.23 0.62
N ILE A 237 -8.35 0.75 1.29
CA ILE A 237 -7.88 1.25 2.60
C ILE A 237 -7.97 0.15 3.65
N GLY A 238 -9.09 -0.57 3.73
CA GLY A 238 -9.29 -1.66 4.69
C GLY A 238 -8.27 -2.79 4.53
N LEU A 239 -7.90 -3.13 3.30
CA LEU A 239 -6.89 -4.15 3.01
C LEU A 239 -5.51 -3.76 3.54
N PHE A 240 -5.11 -2.49 3.40
CA PHE A 240 -3.89 -1.96 4.01
C PHE A 240 -3.98 -1.86 5.54
N GLY A 241 -5.16 -1.50 6.05
CA GLY A 241 -5.45 -1.46 7.48
C GLY A 241 -5.28 -2.83 8.16
N ALA A 242 -5.50 -3.93 7.45
CA ALA A 242 -5.41 -5.27 8.02
C ALA A 242 -4.05 -5.61 8.66
N ASP A 243 -2.97 -5.00 8.17
CA ASP A 243 -1.61 -5.26 8.63
C ASP A 243 -1.10 -4.18 9.61
N SER A 244 -1.91 -3.15 9.92
CA SER A 244 -1.51 -2.02 10.76
C SER A 244 -2.68 -1.49 11.60
N GLU A 245 -2.59 -1.63 12.92
CA GLU A 245 -3.61 -1.15 13.86
C GLU A 245 -3.94 0.33 13.69
N LYS A 246 -2.92 1.16 13.43
CA LYS A 246 -3.10 2.60 13.17
C LYS A 246 -3.89 2.84 11.89
N ALA A 247 -3.61 2.10 10.82
CA ALA A 247 -4.30 2.24 9.55
C ALA A 247 -5.72 1.66 9.63
N LEU A 248 -5.92 0.55 10.35
CA LEU A 248 -7.25 0.00 10.65
C LEU A 248 -8.10 1.00 11.41
N LYS A 249 -7.53 1.67 12.42
CA LYS A 249 -8.25 2.71 13.16
C LYS A 249 -8.70 3.85 12.24
N ARG A 250 -7.80 4.37 11.41
CA ARG A 250 -8.15 5.43 10.43
C ARG A 250 -9.29 4.99 9.51
N PHE A 251 -9.23 3.75 9.00
CA PHE A 251 -10.28 3.17 8.19
C PHE A 251 -11.62 3.12 8.94
N ILE A 252 -11.65 2.62 10.17
CA ILE A 252 -12.86 2.56 10.99
C ILE A 252 -13.43 3.97 11.23
N ASP A 253 -12.58 4.94 11.56
CA ASP A 253 -12.97 6.33 11.80
C ASP A 253 -13.61 6.95 10.53
N GLU A 254 -13.10 6.65 9.33
CA GLU A 254 -13.69 7.10 8.06
C GLU A 254 -15.06 6.46 7.79
N ILE A 255 -15.18 5.16 8.02
CA ILE A 255 -16.45 4.43 7.80
C ILE A 255 -17.51 4.81 8.84
N ALA A 256 -17.11 5.20 10.06
CA ALA A 256 -18.04 5.65 11.09
C ALA A 256 -18.83 6.92 10.69
N LEU A 257 -18.34 7.69 9.72
CA LEU A 257 -19.02 8.86 9.16
C LEU A 257 -20.13 8.50 8.17
N TRP A 258 -20.17 7.26 7.69
CA TRP A 258 -21.18 6.77 6.75
C TRP A 258 -22.51 6.48 7.47
N ASN A 259 -23.63 6.50 6.74
CA ASN A 259 -24.90 6.10 7.33
C ASN A 259 -25.00 4.56 7.50
N SER A 260 -25.95 4.09 8.31
CA SER A 260 -26.08 2.66 8.62
C SER A 260 -26.31 1.77 7.40
N ASP A 261 -27.02 2.23 6.37
CA ASP A 261 -27.25 1.43 5.16
C ASP A 261 -25.97 1.29 4.32
N GLU A 262 -25.16 2.34 4.21
CA GLU A 262 -23.86 2.31 3.55
C GLU A 262 -22.87 1.40 4.29
N GLN A 263 -22.80 1.51 5.61
CA GLN A 263 -21.96 0.65 6.44
C GLN A 263 -22.40 -0.82 6.34
N LEU A 264 -23.70 -1.10 6.30
CA LEU A 264 -24.22 -2.47 6.10
C LEU A 264 -23.91 -3.02 4.72
N LYS A 265 -23.97 -2.18 3.67
CA LYS A 265 -23.60 -2.57 2.31
C LYS A 265 -22.11 -2.90 2.21
N LEU A 266 -21.24 -2.07 2.82
CA LEU A 266 -19.81 -2.38 2.93
C LEU A 266 -19.58 -3.68 3.71
N THR A 267 -20.29 -3.86 4.83
CA THR A 267 -20.21 -5.09 5.64
C THR A 267 -20.55 -6.33 4.81
N GLU A 268 -21.63 -6.30 4.02
CA GLU A 268 -21.99 -7.41 3.13
C GLU A 268 -20.88 -7.69 2.11
N ILE A 269 -20.31 -6.65 1.50
CA ILE A 269 -19.21 -6.77 0.53
C ILE A 269 -17.99 -7.43 1.19
N LEU A 270 -17.58 -6.97 2.37
CA LEU A 270 -16.40 -7.47 3.09
C LEU A 270 -16.56 -8.92 3.54
N VAL A 271 -17.72 -9.27 4.11
CA VAL A 271 -18.02 -10.64 4.61
C VAL A 271 -18.00 -11.68 3.48
N ASN A 272 -18.33 -11.26 2.26
CA ASN A 272 -18.33 -12.13 1.08
C ASN A 272 -17.06 -12.01 0.23
N ASP A 273 -16.08 -11.20 0.66
CA ASP A 273 -14.84 -11.03 -0.07
C ASP A 273 -13.98 -12.30 -0.05
N LYS A 274 -13.21 -12.50 -1.13
CA LYS A 274 -12.28 -13.63 -1.25
C LYS A 274 -11.02 -13.43 -0.41
N ASN A 275 -10.67 -12.19 -0.09
CA ASN A 275 -9.52 -11.85 0.73
C ASN A 275 -9.83 -12.12 2.22
N PRO A 276 -9.07 -12.99 2.91
CA PRO A 276 -9.33 -13.34 4.31
C PRO A 276 -9.26 -12.16 5.28
N SER A 277 -8.37 -11.20 5.04
CA SER A 277 -8.21 -10.02 5.88
C SER A 277 -9.42 -9.09 5.79
N LEU A 278 -9.93 -8.85 4.57
CA LEU A 278 -11.17 -8.09 4.37
C LEU A 278 -12.36 -8.82 4.99
N LYS A 279 -12.40 -10.15 4.87
CA LYS A 279 -13.45 -10.96 5.48
C LYS A 279 -13.49 -10.77 7.00
N LYS A 280 -12.32 -10.83 7.66
CA LYS A 280 -12.19 -10.60 9.11
C LYS A 280 -12.68 -9.20 9.53
N ILE A 281 -12.35 -8.17 8.75
CA ILE A 281 -12.86 -6.80 8.98
C ILE A 281 -14.39 -6.77 8.84
N GLY A 282 -14.95 -7.45 7.82
CA GLY A 282 -16.40 -7.61 7.67
C GLY A 282 -17.06 -8.28 8.87
N PHE A 283 -16.46 -9.34 9.41
CA PHE A 283 -16.94 -9.99 10.64
C PHE A 283 -16.90 -9.06 11.85
N MET A 284 -15.84 -8.26 12.00
CA MET A 284 -15.75 -7.25 13.05
C MET A 284 -16.90 -6.24 12.99
N PHE A 285 -17.28 -5.79 11.78
CA PHE A 285 -18.46 -4.93 11.61
C PHE A 285 -19.77 -5.67 11.90
N CYS A 286 -19.90 -6.94 11.51
CA CYS A 286 -21.08 -7.74 11.87
C CYS A 286 -21.30 -7.76 13.39
N ILE A 287 -20.27 -7.98 14.20
CA ILE A 287 -20.39 -8.04 15.67
C ILE A 287 -21.05 -6.78 16.22
N VAL A 288 -20.63 -5.60 15.76
CA VAL A 288 -21.21 -4.31 16.19
C VAL A 288 -22.71 -4.23 15.87
N TYR A 289 -23.12 -4.76 14.72
CA TYR A 289 -24.51 -4.68 14.26
C TYR A 289 -25.41 -5.82 14.76
N LEU A 290 -24.86 -6.90 15.34
CA LEU A 290 -25.66 -7.98 15.92
C LEU A 290 -26.42 -7.53 17.17
N ASP A 291 -25.89 -6.55 17.92
CA ASP A 291 -26.55 -5.98 19.10
C ASP A 291 -27.35 -4.70 18.80
N HIS A 292 -27.61 -4.41 17.52
CA HIS A 292 -28.30 -3.19 17.11
C HIS A 292 -29.77 -3.17 17.57
N THR A 293 -30.28 -2.02 18.03
CA THR A 293 -31.66 -1.88 18.54
C THR A 293 -32.72 -2.19 17.49
N ASP A 294 -32.50 -1.77 16.23
CA ASP A 294 -33.34 -2.14 15.10
C ASP A 294 -33.14 -3.61 14.68
N LYS A 295 -34.17 -4.43 14.88
CA LYS A 295 -34.22 -5.83 14.46
C LYS A 295 -33.95 -6.05 12.97
N ASN A 296 -34.31 -5.12 12.09
CA ASN A 296 -34.10 -5.28 10.65
C ASN A 296 -32.61 -5.28 10.32
N ILE A 297 -31.83 -4.49 11.06
CA ILE A 297 -30.36 -4.45 10.95
C ILE A 297 -29.78 -5.78 11.45
N ARG A 298 -30.22 -6.27 12.62
CA ARG A 298 -29.81 -7.60 13.13
C ARG A 298 -30.11 -8.71 12.10
N ILE A 299 -31.31 -8.72 11.53
CA ILE A 299 -31.71 -9.69 10.49
C ILE A 299 -30.82 -9.61 9.24
N LYS A 300 -30.48 -8.40 8.75
CA LYS A 300 -29.58 -8.23 7.61
C LYS A 300 -28.22 -8.89 7.89
N VAL A 301 -27.62 -8.61 9.05
CA VAL A 301 -26.32 -9.17 9.46
C VAL A 301 -26.36 -10.67 9.61
N VAL A 302 -27.40 -11.21 10.25
CA VAL A 302 -27.63 -12.67 10.39
C VAL A 302 -27.65 -13.36 9.03
N ARG A 303 -28.26 -12.72 8.01
CA ARG A 303 -28.29 -13.25 6.64
C ARG A 303 -26.91 -13.16 5.97
N PHE A 304 -26.15 -12.08 6.19
CA PHE A 304 -24.79 -11.97 5.67
C PHE A 304 -23.91 -13.10 6.20
N LEU A 305 -23.94 -13.34 7.51
CA LEU A 305 -23.20 -14.41 8.18
C LEU A 305 -23.59 -15.80 7.65
N GLY A 306 -24.88 -16.06 7.47
CA GLY A 306 -25.38 -17.34 6.93
C GLY A 306 -24.93 -17.64 5.49
N LYS A 307 -24.69 -16.61 4.67
CA LYS A 307 -24.20 -16.78 3.28
C LYS A 307 -22.73 -17.18 3.19
N THR A 308 -21.97 -17.11 4.29
CA THR A 308 -20.50 -17.31 4.25
C THR A 308 -20.03 -18.75 4.03
N LYS A 309 -20.96 -19.71 3.96
CA LYS A 309 -20.77 -21.16 3.69
C LYS A 309 -19.65 -21.81 4.52
N LYS A 310 -20.03 -22.66 5.48
CA LYS A 310 -19.11 -23.45 6.33
C LYS A 310 -18.09 -22.61 7.11
N ASN A 311 -18.41 -21.35 7.41
CA ASN A 311 -17.57 -20.56 8.31
C ASN A 311 -17.95 -20.87 9.77
N VAL A 312 -17.01 -21.44 10.51
CA VAL A 312 -17.18 -21.80 11.93
C VAL A 312 -17.33 -20.55 12.80
N GLU A 313 -16.60 -19.48 12.49
CA GLU A 313 -16.66 -18.22 13.24
C GLU A 313 -18.06 -17.59 13.14
N ALA A 314 -18.71 -17.71 11.97
CA ALA A 314 -20.09 -17.26 11.79
C ALA A 314 -21.09 -18.04 12.68
N ILE A 315 -20.83 -19.31 12.97
CA ILE A 315 -21.69 -20.12 13.85
C ILE A 315 -21.64 -19.56 15.28
N GLU A 316 -20.45 -19.25 15.79
CA GLU A 316 -20.27 -18.71 17.14
C GLU A 316 -21.03 -17.40 17.33
N TYR A 317 -21.05 -16.51 16.33
CA TYR A 317 -21.80 -15.26 16.38
C TYR A 317 -23.32 -15.44 16.23
N LEU A 318 -23.78 -16.48 15.53
CA LEU A 318 -25.20 -16.72 15.31
C LEU A 318 -25.90 -17.45 16.46
N LEU A 319 -25.15 -18.25 17.24
CA LEU A 319 -25.71 -19.04 18.34
C LEU A 319 -26.42 -18.20 19.42
N PRO A 320 -25.87 -17.07 19.90
CA PRO A 320 -26.55 -16.21 20.87
C PRO A 320 -27.89 -15.67 20.36
N LEU A 321 -28.02 -15.43 19.06
CA LEU A 321 -29.23 -14.86 18.46
C LEU A 321 -30.41 -15.83 18.36
N LEU A 322 -30.22 -17.10 18.70
CA LEU A 322 -31.34 -18.03 18.95
C LEU A 322 -32.18 -17.62 20.17
N SER A 323 -31.62 -16.79 21.05
CA SER A 323 -32.30 -16.23 22.22
C SER A 323 -32.59 -14.74 22.07
N ASP A 324 -32.52 -14.19 20.85
CA ASP A 324 -32.85 -12.78 20.58
C ASP A 324 -34.29 -12.46 21.01
N GLU A 325 -34.55 -11.23 21.44
CA GLU A 325 -35.88 -10.75 21.84
C GLU A 325 -36.91 -10.87 20.70
N ASP A 326 -36.49 -10.64 19.45
CA ASP A 326 -37.37 -10.63 18.29
C ASP A 326 -37.41 -12.00 17.61
N GLU A 327 -38.63 -12.48 17.37
CA GLU A 327 -38.89 -13.79 16.78
C GLU A 327 -38.31 -13.96 15.38
N GLN A 328 -38.32 -12.90 14.56
CA GLN A 328 -37.79 -12.99 13.20
C GLN A 328 -36.27 -13.11 13.23
N VAL A 329 -35.60 -12.43 14.15
CA VAL A 329 -34.14 -12.56 14.34
C VAL A 329 -33.80 -14.01 14.71
N ARG A 330 -34.51 -14.60 15.69
CA ARG A 330 -34.34 -16.01 16.08
C ARG A 330 -34.55 -16.95 14.90
N PHE A 331 -35.61 -16.76 14.13
CA PHE A 331 -35.91 -17.56 12.93
C PHE A 331 -34.79 -17.50 11.89
N TYR A 332 -34.31 -16.29 11.56
CA TYR A 332 -33.23 -16.14 10.58
C TYR A 332 -31.90 -16.67 11.12
N ALA A 333 -31.64 -16.58 12.42
CA ALA A 333 -30.43 -17.15 13.03
C ALA A 333 -30.42 -18.68 12.89
N ALA A 334 -31.53 -19.35 13.23
CA ALA A 334 -31.70 -20.80 13.04
C ALA A 334 -31.53 -21.20 11.57
N LYS A 335 -32.14 -20.45 10.65
CA LYS A 335 -32.02 -20.70 9.21
C LYS A 335 -30.58 -20.54 8.70
N SER A 336 -29.88 -19.49 9.13
CA SER A 336 -28.48 -19.25 8.78
C SER A 336 -27.54 -20.33 9.32
N LEU A 337 -27.75 -20.77 10.58
CA LEU A 337 -27.00 -21.89 11.18
C LEU A 337 -27.17 -23.17 10.36
N LYS A 338 -28.39 -23.49 9.95
CA LYS A 338 -28.66 -24.64 9.07
C LYS A 338 -27.92 -24.53 7.73
N TYR A 339 -27.88 -23.35 7.10
CA TYR A 339 -27.12 -23.14 5.86
C TYR A 339 -25.60 -23.30 6.03
N LEU A 340 -25.10 -23.01 7.23
CA LEU A 340 -23.69 -23.25 7.58
C LEU A 340 -23.38 -24.72 7.89
N GLY A 341 -24.41 -25.58 7.94
CA GLY A 341 -24.28 -27.00 8.24
C GLY A 341 -24.32 -27.31 9.74
N TYR A 342 -24.72 -26.35 10.58
CA TYR A 342 -24.91 -26.57 12.00
C TYR A 342 -26.25 -27.27 12.26
N SER A 343 -26.22 -28.37 13.01
CA SER A 343 -27.43 -29.06 13.47
C SER A 343 -27.84 -28.51 14.82
N LEU A 344 -29.03 -27.89 14.89
CA LEU A 344 -29.59 -27.45 16.15
C LEU A 344 -29.99 -28.67 17.00
N PRO A 345 -29.81 -28.63 18.34
CA PRO A 345 -30.38 -29.63 19.21
C PRO A 345 -31.91 -29.52 19.22
N GLU A 346 -32.60 -30.64 19.48
CA GLU A 346 -34.06 -30.79 19.27
C GLU A 346 -34.92 -29.78 20.06
N ASP A 347 -34.42 -29.29 21.20
CA ASP A 347 -35.06 -28.28 22.07
C ASP A 347 -34.98 -26.84 21.53
N LYS A 348 -34.12 -26.58 20.55
CA LYS A 348 -33.95 -25.28 19.88
C LYS A 348 -34.49 -25.24 18.45
N ASN A 349 -35.17 -26.30 18.01
CA ASN A 349 -35.92 -26.27 16.76
C ASN A 349 -37.12 -25.33 16.93
N LEU A 350 -36.98 -24.10 16.45
CA LEU A 350 -38.06 -23.14 16.30
C LEU A 350 -39.05 -23.66 15.26
N ASN A 351 -39.88 -24.61 15.66
CA ASN A 351 -41.10 -24.99 14.95
C ASN A 351 -42.19 -24.00 15.37
N GLY A 352 -42.42 -23.02 14.51
CA GLY A 352 -43.43 -21.97 14.62
C GLY A 352 -43.29 -21.02 13.45
#